data_AF-A0A1G1W6G1-F1
#
_entry.id   AF-A0A1G1W6G1-F1
#
_cell.length_a   1.000
_cell.length_b   1.000
_cell.length_c   1.000
_cell.angle_alpha   90.00
_cell.angle_beta   90.00
_cell.angle_gamma   90.00
#
_symmetry.space_group_name_H-M   'P 1'
#
loop_
_entity.id
_entity.type
_entity.pdbx_description
1 polymer ?
#
loop_
_entity_poly.entity_id
_entity_poly.type
_entity_poly.pdbx_seq_one_letter_code
_entity_poly.pdbx_strand_id
1 'polypeptide(L)'
;MTKERNEQLNVSVFWSPTIAQSGFSGEAAAVSSENKMGKFDILPEHTNFITLISNKLTIHTIDKKKKIEYSFKRGVLEVSENLVKVFLGI
;
A
#
# COMPACT_ATOMS: atom_id res chain seq x y z
N MET A 1 9.23 -17.78 -23.33
CA MET A 1 9.18 -17.88 -21.85
C MET A 1 7.89 -17.22 -21.40
N THR A 2 6.92 -18.02 -20.98
CA THR A 2 5.70 -17.52 -20.34
C THR A 2 6.12 -16.98 -18.98
N LYS A 3 6.11 -15.66 -18.76
CA LYS A 3 6.32 -15.12 -17.42
C LYS A 3 5.15 -15.59 -16.56
N GLU A 4 5.44 -16.32 -15.49
CA GLU A 4 4.45 -16.57 -14.44
C GLU A 4 4.00 -15.22 -13.89
N ARG A 5 2.68 -15.01 -13.87
CA ARG A 5 2.08 -13.73 -13.50
C ARG A 5 2.03 -13.64 -11.99
N ASN A 6 2.53 -12.56 -11.42
CA ASN A 6 2.51 -12.41 -9.97
C ASN A 6 1.08 -12.07 -9.52
N GLU A 7 0.54 -12.82 -8.57
CA GLU A 7 -0.85 -12.65 -8.12
C GLU A 7 -0.98 -11.76 -6.87
N GLN A 8 0.15 -11.34 -6.29
CA GLN A 8 0.21 -10.68 -4.99
C GLN A 8 1.28 -9.57 -4.98
N LEU A 9 1.18 -8.66 -4.02
CA LEU A 9 2.12 -7.56 -3.73
C LEU A 9 2.77 -7.77 -2.38
N ASN A 10 4.04 -7.44 -2.26
CA ASN A 10 4.66 -7.27 -0.95
C ASN A 10 4.37 -5.85 -0.44
N VAL A 11 3.93 -5.72 0.81
CA VAL A 11 3.57 -4.41 1.39
C VAL A 11 4.26 -4.22 2.73
N SER A 12 4.90 -3.07 2.90
CA SER A 12 5.47 -2.62 4.17
C SER A 12 4.93 -1.23 4.52
N VAL A 13 4.21 -1.13 5.63
CA VAL A 13 3.70 0.14 6.19
C VAL A 13 4.51 0.50 7.41
N PHE A 14 5.22 1.63 7.30
CA PHE A 14 5.94 2.27 8.38
C PHE A 14 5.08 3.41 8.91
N TRP A 15 4.82 3.40 10.21
CA TRP A 15 4.11 4.48 10.89
C TRP A 15 4.86 4.89 12.14
N SER A 16 4.88 6.19 12.43
CA SER A 16 5.60 6.77 13.56
C SER A 16 5.28 6.04 14.87
N PRO A 17 6.31 5.65 15.66
CA PRO A 17 6.13 4.94 16.92
C PRO A 17 5.44 5.79 18.01
N THR A 18 5.24 7.09 17.77
CA THR A 18 4.48 7.96 18.66
C THR A 18 2.97 7.67 18.62
N ILE A 19 2.49 6.96 17.59
CA ILE A 19 1.09 6.56 17.45
C ILE A 19 0.98 5.10 17.90
N ALA A 20 0.00 4.80 18.76
CA ALA A 20 -0.21 3.46 19.34
C ALA A 20 -0.56 2.35 18.32
N GLN A 21 -0.54 2.65 17.02
CA GLN A 21 -0.96 1.75 15.95
C GLN A 21 0.27 1.18 15.24
N SER A 22 0.36 -0.15 15.22
CA SER A 22 1.49 -0.87 14.63
C SER A 22 1.52 -0.75 13.11
N GLY A 23 2.73 -0.68 12.56
CA GLY A 23 2.98 -0.86 11.13
C GLY A 23 2.53 -2.24 10.63
N PHE A 24 2.67 -2.47 9.33
CA PHE A 24 2.33 -3.74 8.69
C PHE A 24 3.47 -4.22 7.80
N SER A 25 3.68 -5.53 7.73
CA SER A 25 4.54 -6.14 6.74
C SER A 25 3.93 -7.47 6.32
N GLY A 26 3.68 -7.65 5.03
CA GLY A 26 3.10 -8.88 4.51
C GLY A 26 2.60 -8.74 3.08
N GLU A 27 1.96 -9.80 2.60
CA GLU A 27 1.43 -9.87 1.24
C GLU A 27 0.01 -9.29 1.15
N ALA A 28 -0.32 -8.71 0.00
CA ALA A 28 -1.63 -8.14 -0.29
C ALA A 28 -2.06 -8.45 -1.72
N ALA A 29 -3.38 -8.55 -1.93
CA ALA A 29 -3.94 -8.64 -3.28
C ALA A 29 -3.93 -7.27 -3.98
N ALA A 30 -4.06 -6.18 -3.22
CA ALA A 30 -4.05 -4.82 -3.71
C ALA A 30 -3.80 -3.81 -2.59
N VAL A 31 -3.36 -2.60 -2.95
CA VAL A 31 -3.29 -1.46 -2.05
C VAL A 31 -4.07 -0.29 -2.66
N SER A 32 -5.02 0.26 -1.93
CA SER A 32 -5.79 1.44 -2.36
C SER A 32 -5.44 2.65 -1.51
N SER A 33 -5.34 3.81 -2.14
CA SER A 33 -5.22 5.10 -1.45
C SER A 33 -5.71 6.24 -2.34
N GLU A 34 -5.41 7.46 -1.95
CA GLU A 34 -5.73 8.65 -2.71
C GLU A 34 -4.61 9.68 -2.64
N ASN A 35 -4.41 10.37 -3.76
CA ASN A 35 -3.48 11.48 -3.90
C ASN A 35 -4.23 12.72 -4.41
N LYS A 36 -3.50 13.77 -4.80
CA LYS A 36 -4.10 15.01 -5.33
C LYS A 36 -4.97 14.83 -6.58
N MET A 37 -4.75 13.76 -7.37
CA MET A 37 -5.52 13.48 -8.58
C MET A 37 -6.77 12.65 -8.29
N GLY A 38 -6.84 11.99 -7.13
CA GLY A 38 -7.99 11.19 -6.71
C GLY A 38 -7.59 9.83 -6.16
N LYS A 39 -8.55 8.91 -6.15
CA LYS A 39 -8.37 7.53 -5.65
C LYS A 39 -7.66 6.68 -6.69
N PHE A 40 -6.83 5.76 -6.21
CA PHE A 40 -6.10 4.82 -7.07
C PHE A 40 -5.91 3.48 -6.35
N ASP A 41 -5.64 2.46 -7.16
CA ASP A 41 -5.33 1.10 -6.73
C ASP A 41 -3.98 0.67 -7.30
N ILE A 42 -3.17 0.02 -6.46
CA ILE A 42 -1.95 -0.68 -6.86
C ILE A 42 -2.27 -2.17 -6.86
N LEU A 43 -2.08 -2.77 -8.03
CA LEU A 43 -2.23 -4.21 -8.27
C LEU A 43 -0.86 -4.84 -8.51
N PRO A 44 -0.74 -6.17 -8.44
CA PRO A 44 0.50 -6.86 -8.80
C PRO A 44 1.02 -6.42 -10.16
N GLU A 45 2.34 -6.30 -10.28
CA GLU A 45 3.05 -5.86 -11.49
C GLU A 45 2.74 -4.41 -11.93
N HIS A 46 2.19 -3.59 -11.04
CA HIS A 46 2.06 -2.16 -11.31
C HIS A 46 3.44 -1.52 -11.57
N THR A 47 3.48 -0.59 -12.52
CA THR A 47 4.70 0.15 -12.84
C THR A 47 5.25 0.91 -11.63
N ASN A 48 6.54 1.25 -11.67
CA ASN A 48 7.16 2.03 -10.61
C ASN A 48 6.41 3.36 -10.41
N PHE A 49 6.09 3.68 -9.17
CA PHE A 49 5.20 4.77 -8.83
C PHE A 49 5.55 5.36 -7.48
N ILE A 50 5.62 6.69 -7.37
CA ILE A 50 5.79 7.38 -6.09
C ILE A 50 4.82 8.54 -6.00
N THR A 51 4.10 8.66 -4.89
CA THR A 51 3.13 9.74 -4.69
C THR A 51 2.98 10.09 -3.21
N LEU A 52 2.63 11.35 -2.95
CA LEU A 52 2.03 11.73 -1.68
C LEU A 52 0.61 11.16 -1.61
N ILE A 53 0.27 10.59 -0.46
CA ILE A 53 -1.06 10.07 -0.15
C ILE A 53 -1.67 10.79 1.06
N SER A 54 -2.99 10.78 1.16
CA SER A 54 -3.72 11.41 2.26
C SER A 54 -4.96 10.63 2.65
N ASN A 55 -5.50 10.94 3.83
CA ASN A 55 -6.77 10.47 4.39
C ASN A 55 -6.79 8.99 4.77
N LYS A 56 -6.61 8.08 3.80
CA LYS A 56 -6.72 6.64 4.05
C LYS A 56 -5.81 5.76 3.18
N LEU A 57 -5.46 4.61 3.73
CA LEU A 57 -4.78 3.52 3.05
C LEU A 57 -5.54 2.24 3.38
N THR A 58 -5.88 1.48 2.35
CA THR A 58 -6.56 0.18 2.48
C THR A 58 -5.67 -0.89 1.88
N ILE A 59 -5.31 -1.88 2.68
CA ILE A 59 -4.63 -3.09 2.23
C ILE A 59 -5.69 -4.18 2.08
N HIS A 60 -5.82 -4.72 0.86
CA HIS A 60 -6.73 -5.83 0.59
C HIS A 60 -5.95 -7.14 0.78
N THR A 61 -6.36 -7.96 1.74
CA THR A 61 -5.67 -9.22 2.04
C THR A 61 -5.88 -10.23 0.90
N ILE A 62 -5.00 -11.23 0.81
CA ILE A 62 -5.04 -12.24 -0.26
C ILE A 62 -6.37 -12.98 -0.33
N ASP A 63 -6.99 -13.27 0.82
CA ASP A 63 -8.27 -13.95 0.91
C ASP A 63 -9.48 -13.06 0.52
N LYS A 64 -9.24 -11.77 0.18
CA LYS A 64 -10.23 -10.75 -0.22
C LYS A 64 -11.37 -10.51 0.76
N LYS A 65 -11.37 -11.17 1.92
CA LYS A 65 -12.41 -11.09 2.95
C LYS A 65 -12.08 -10.06 4.04
N LYS A 66 -10.81 -9.72 4.20
CA LYS A 66 -10.35 -8.76 5.21
C LYS A 66 -9.69 -7.56 4.55
N LYS A 67 -9.83 -6.41 5.22
CA LYS A 67 -9.16 -5.17 4.85
C LYS A 67 -8.44 -4.65 6.08
N ILE A 68 -7.23 -4.18 5.89
CA ILE A 68 -6.49 -3.44 6.91
C ILE A 68 -6.56 -1.99 6.50
N GLU A 69 -7.06 -1.14 7.40
CA GLU A 69 -7.28 0.28 7.12
C GLU A 69 -6.47 1.15 8.06
N TYR A 70 -5.82 2.15 7.47
CA TYR A 70 -5.08 3.18 8.18
C TYR A 70 -5.70 4.54 7.88
N SER A 71 -6.02 5.29 8.93
CA SER A 71 -6.47 6.68 8.84
C SER A 71 -5.35 7.61 9.24
N PHE A 72 -4.95 8.53 8.36
CA PHE A 72 -3.81 9.41 8.56
C PHE A 72 -4.00 10.72 7.78
N LYS A 73 -3.24 11.76 8.13
CA LYS A 73 -3.30 13.04 7.42
C LYS A 73 -2.50 13.01 6.11
N ARG A 74 -1.23 12.61 6.19
CA ARG A 74 -0.31 12.54 5.05
C ARG A 74 0.63 11.34 5.14
N GLY A 75 1.06 10.90 3.97
CA GLY A 75 2.03 9.82 3.80
C GLY A 75 2.70 9.87 2.43
N VAL A 76 3.70 9.01 2.24
CA VAL A 76 4.30 8.71 0.94
C VAL A 76 4.08 7.23 0.64
N LEU A 77 3.71 6.95 -0.60
CA LEU A 77 3.63 5.60 -1.14
C LEU A 77 4.63 5.47 -2.28
N GLU A 78 5.44 4.41 -2.24
CA GLU A 78 6.40 4.01 -3.26
C GLU A 78 6.08 2.59 -3.72
N VAL A 79 6.09 2.37 -5.04
CA VAL A 79 5.97 1.07 -5.68
C VAL A 79 7.20 0.85 -6.53
N SER A 80 7.89 -0.26 -6.29
CA SER A 80 9.04 -0.69 -7.09
C SER A 80 9.13 -2.21 -7.05
N GLU A 81 9.32 -2.87 -8.20
CA GLU A 81 9.57 -4.33 -8.25
C GLU A 81 8.54 -5.16 -7.45
N ASN A 82 7.26 -4.82 -7.57
CA ASN A 82 6.15 -5.51 -6.90
C ASN A 82 6.16 -5.38 -5.35
N LEU A 83 6.94 -4.44 -4.82
CA LEU A 83 6.99 -4.03 -3.42
C LEU A 83 6.35 -2.64 -3.27
N VAL A 84 5.41 -2.53 -2.34
CA VAL A 84 4.77 -1.27 -1.94
C VAL A 84 5.27 -0.89 -0.56
N LYS A 85 6.00 0.24 -0.46
CA LYS A 85 6.38 0.84 0.81
C LYS A 85 5.49 2.04 1.08
N VAL A 86 4.99 2.13 2.30
CA VAL A 86 4.16 3.24 2.72
C VAL A 86 4.70 3.84 4.01
N PHE A 87 4.92 5.15 4.01
CA PHE A 87 5.38 5.91 5.17
C PHE A 87 4.25 6.85 5.60
N LEU A 88 3.65 6.58 6.74
CA LEU A 88 2.52 7.35 7.27
C LEU A 88 2.96 8.31 8.37
N GLY A 89 2.28 9.46 8.46
CA GLY A 89 2.48 10.42 9.55
C GLY A 89 3.70 11.33 9.37
N ILE A 90 4.05 11.63 8.12
CA ILE A 90 5.06 12.63 7.73
C ILE A 90 4.49 14.05 7.68
#